data_AF-A0AAF0PVA8-F1
#
_entry.id   AF-A0AAF0PVA8-F1
#
_cell.length_a   1.000
_cell.length_b   1.000
_cell.length_c   1.000
_cell.angle_alpha   90.00
_cell.angle_beta   90.00
_cell.angle_gamma   90.00
#
_symmetry.space_group_name_H-M   'P 1'
#
loop_
_entity.id
_entity.type
_entity.pdbx_description
1 polymer ?
#
loop_
_entity_poly.entity_id
_entity_poly.type
_entity_poly.pdbx_seq_one_letter_code
_entity_poly.pdbx_strand_id
1 'polypeptide(L)' 'MQLVSATITHIFREGNGLADSLANITMESQSEHQYLKFQELPLKERRILNVEKAQIPTLRIWTRQIIPQ' A
#
# COMPACT_ATOMS: atom_id res chain seq x y z
N MET A 1 15.87 -31.04 7.98
CA MET A 1 15.12 -29.90 7.41
C MET A 1 14.03 -29.52 8.39
N GLN A 2 14.07 -28.30 8.96
CA GLN A 2 12.94 -27.78 9.72
C GLN A 2 11.87 -27.28 8.74
N LEU A 3 10.68 -27.86 8.79
CA LEU A 3 9.54 -27.44 8.01
C LEU A 3 8.97 -26.18 8.67
N VAL A 4 9.10 -25.02 8.02
CA VAL A 4 8.49 -23.78 8.50
C VAL A 4 7.05 -23.75 7.99
N SER A 5 6.09 -23.88 8.90
CA SER A 5 4.66 -23.71 8.59
C SER A 5 4.35 -22.21 8.54
N ALA A 6 4.08 -21.69 7.34
CA ALA A 6 3.66 -20.31 7.13
C ALA A 6 2.32 -20.27 6.39
N THR A 7 1.38 -19.47 6.89
CA THR A 7 0.08 -19.26 6.25
C THR A 7 0.17 -18.03 5.37
N ILE A 8 0.01 -18.21 4.06
CA ILE A 8 -0.07 -17.12 3.09
C ILE A 8 -1.54 -16.77 2.89
N THR A 9 -1.95 -15.60 3.34
CA THR A 9 -3.29 -15.03 3.11
C THR A 9 -3.19 -13.88 2.13
N HIS A 10 -3.84 -14.02 0.97
CA HIS A 10 -4.07 -12.94 0.04
C HIS A 10 -5.35 -12.20 0.43
N ILE A 11 -5.25 -10.91 0.73
CA ILE A 11 -6.43 -10.06 0.95
C ILE A 11 -6.69 -9.32 -0.36
N PHE A 12 -7.72 -9.73 -1.08
CA PHE A 12 -8.18 -8.99 -2.25
C PHE A 12 -8.80 -7.67 -1.76
N ARG A 13 -8.23 -6.54 -2.18
CA ARG A 13 -8.79 -5.21 -1.93
C ARG A 13 -8.93 -4.54 -3.28
N GLU A 14 -10.06 -3.87 -3.52
CA GLU A 14 -10.28 -3.08 -4.73
C GLU A 14 -9.12 -2.09 -4.89
N GLY A 15 -8.30 -2.30 -5.91
CA GLY A 15 -7.23 -1.36 -6.25
C GLY A 15 -7.82 -0.07 -6.81
N ASN A 16 -6.97 0.95 -6.94
CA ASN A 16 -7.29 2.21 -7.63
C ASN A 16 -8.17 3.21 -6.85
N GLY A 17 -8.44 2.96 -5.57
CA GLY A 17 -9.27 3.87 -4.75
C GLY A 17 -8.69 5.28 -4.62
N LEU A 18 -7.37 5.44 -4.75
CA LEU A 18 -6.75 6.78 -4.78
C LEU A 18 -7.13 7.54 -6.05
N ALA A 19 -7.09 6.90 -7.22
CA ALA A 19 -7.43 7.54 -8.49
C ALA A 19 -8.90 7.95 -8.53
N ASP A 20 -9.80 7.10 -8.03
CA ASP A 20 -11.22 7.41 -7.95
C ASP A 20 -11.49 8.61 -7.03
N SER A 21 -10.85 8.64 -5.86
CA SER A 21 -11.00 9.79 -4.93
C SER A 21 -10.48 11.08 -5.56
N LEU A 22 -9.34 11.04 -6.26
CA LEU A 22 -8.79 12.20 -6.95
C LEU A 22 -9.69 12.68 -8.10
N ALA A 23 -10.25 11.77 -8.90
CA ALA A 23 -11.17 12.11 -9.98
C ALA A 23 -12.44 12.81 -9.45
N ASN A 24 -12.98 12.35 -8.31
CA ASN A 24 -14.11 12.99 -7.67
C ASN A 24 -13.77 14.42 -7.21
N ILE A 25 -12.57 14.64 -6.65
CA ILE A 25 -12.13 15.99 -6.23
C ILE A 25 -12.11 16.94 -7.44
N THR A 26 -11.50 16.56 -8.56
CA THR A 26 -11.44 17.39 -9.77
C THR A 26 -12.83 17.64 -10.37
N MET A 27 -13.72 16.65 -10.32
CA MET A 27 -15.10 16.81 -10.78
C MET A 27 -15.91 17.78 -9.91
N GLU A 28 -15.82 17.64 -8.59
CA GLU A 28 -16.56 18.47 -7.63
C GLU A 28 -16.07 19.92 -7.62
N SER A 29 -14.75 20.12 -7.70
CA SER A 29 -14.15 21.45 -7.67
C SER A 29 -14.19 22.18 -9.01
N GLN A 30 -14.39 21.43 -10.12
CA GLN A 30 -14.26 21.90 -11.49
C GLN A 30 -12.93 22.64 -11.76
N SER A 31 -11.86 22.21 -11.09
CA SER A 31 -10.56 22.88 -11.13
C SER A 31 -9.41 21.88 -11.13
N GLU A 32 -8.31 22.28 -11.75
CA GLU A 32 -7.10 21.47 -11.80
C GLU A 32 -6.47 21.37 -10.41
N HIS A 33 -6.09 20.14 -10.03
CA HIS A 33 -5.44 19.85 -8.77
C HIS A 33 -4.12 19.13 -9.04
N GLN A 34 -3.03 19.70 -8.53
CA GLN A 34 -1.70 19.09 -8.57
C GLN A 34 -1.15 18.97 -7.16
N TYR A 35 -0.73 17.76 -6.81
CA TYR A 35 -0.10 17.44 -5.53
C TYR A 35 1.26 16.83 -5.81
N LEU A 36 2.33 17.54 -5.46
CA LEU A 36 3.72 17.11 -5.67
C LEU A 36 4.30 16.44 -4.42
N LYS A 37 3.71 16.69 -3.25
CA LYS A 37 4.13 16.12 -1.97
C LYS A 37 2.99 15.39 -1.27
N PHE A 38 3.36 14.38 -0.49
CA PHE A 38 2.40 13.61 0.30
C PHE A 38 1.56 14.49 1.23
N GLN A 39 2.15 15.54 1.83
CA GLN A 39 1.47 16.43 2.77
C GLN A 39 0.44 17.35 2.10
N GLU A 40 0.54 17.55 0.78
CA GLU A 40 -0.37 18.39 0.01
C GLU A 40 -1.70 17.67 -0.27
N LEU A 41 -1.71 16.33 -0.23
CA LEU A 41 -2.92 15.54 -0.38
C LEU A 41 -3.90 15.74 0.79
N PRO A 42 -5.22 15.77 0.52
CA PRO A 42 -6.20 15.81 1.60
C PRO A 42 -6.14 14.55 2.46
N LEU A 43 -6.70 14.66 3.67
CA LEU A 43 -6.53 13.64 4.71
C LEU A 43 -7.03 12.25 4.27
N LYS A 44 -8.11 12.19 3.49
CA LYS A 44 -8.70 10.95 3.01
C LYS A 44 -7.76 10.24 2.02
N GLU A 45 -7.22 10.96 1.06
CA GLU A 45 -6.32 10.47 0.01
C GLU A 45 -5.00 10.00 0.61
N ARG A 46 -4.47 10.73 1.60
CA ARG A 46 -3.29 10.29 2.36
C ARG A 46 -3.50 8.95 3.07
N ARG A 47 -4.70 8.72 3.63
CA ARG A 47 -5.05 7.44 4.27
C ARG A 47 -5.13 6.32 3.24
N ILE A 48 -5.78 6.55 2.11
CA ILE A 48 -5.88 5.57 1.01
C ILE A 48 -4.47 5.20 0.52
N LEU A 49 -3.63 6.18 0.22
CA LEU A 49 -2.26 5.96 -0.26
C LEU A 49 -1.39 5.18 0.75
N ASN A 50 -1.54 5.46 2.06
CA ASN A 50 -0.83 4.69 3.09
C ASN A 50 -1.29 3.23 3.15
N VAL A 51 -2.60 3.01 3.02
CA VAL A 51 -3.18 1.67 2.99
C VAL A 51 -2.75 0.90 1.75
N GLU A 52 -2.69 1.55 0.58
CA GLU A 52 -2.17 0.94 -0.66
C GLU A 52 -0.66 0.65 -0.58
N LYS A 53 0.15 1.56 -0.03
CA LYS A 53 1.59 1.31 0.21
C LYS A 53 1.83 0.11 1.13
N ALA A 54 1.02 -0.03 2.17
CA ALA A 54 1.09 -1.15 3.10
C ALA A 54 0.65 -2.49 2.47
N GLN A 55 -0.02 -2.46 1.31
CA GLN A 55 -0.43 -3.64 0.55
C GLN A 55 0.64 -4.16 -0.40
N ILE A 56 1.74 -3.42 -0.61
CA ILE A 56 2.90 -3.96 -1.33
C ILE A 56 3.49 -5.08 -0.45
N PRO A 57 3.41 -6.36 -0.87
CA PRO A 57 3.86 -7.46 -0.04
C PRO A 57 5.37 -7.33 0.17
N THR A 58 5.79 -7.11 1.41
CA THR A 58 7.22 -7.10 1.76
C THR A 58 7.59 -8.46 2.32
N LEU A 59 7.99 -9.40 1.44
CA LEU A 59 8.55 -10.66 1.89
C LEU A 59 9.99 -10.42 2.39
N ARG A 60 10.14 -10.16 3.69
CA ARG A 60 11.47 -10.04 4.32
C ARG A 60 11.93 -11.40 4.85
N ILE A 61 12.63 -12.17 4.02
CA ILE A 61 13.21 -13.46 4.43
C ILE A 61 14.50 -13.19 5.22
N TRP A 62 14.52 -13.59 6.50
CA TRP A 62 15.75 -13.67 7.29
C TRP A 62 16.25 -15.11 7.26
N THR A 63 17.31 -15.39 6.53
CA THR A 63 17.99 -16.70 6.60
C THR A 63 18.94 -16.68 7.80
N ARG A 64 18.71 -17.56 8.77
CA ARG A 64 19.71 -17.84 9.82
C ARG A 64 20.66 -18.91 9.29
N GLN A 65 21.95 -18.62 9.23
CA GLN A 65 22.96 -19.64 8.97
C GLN A 65 23.04 -20.56 10.19
N ILE A 66 22.70 -21.83 10.01
CA ILE A 66 22.95 -22.88 11.00
C ILE A 66 24.36 -23.39 10.72
N ILE A 67 25.31 -23.05 11.59
CA ILE A 67 26.66 -23.62 11.56
C ILE A 67 26.57 -24.99 12.27
N PRO A 68 26.82 -26.11 11.58
CA PRO A 68 26.87 -27.42 12.23
C PRO A 68 28.11 -27.51 13.14
N GLN A 69 27.93 -28.08 14.34
CA GLN A 69 29.00 -28.36 15.30
C GLN A 69 29.83 -29.58 14.88
#